data_AF-A0A2N5Z4F2-F1
#
_entry.id   AF-A0A2N5Z4F2-F1
#
_cell.length_a   1.000
_cell.length_b   1.000
_cell.length_c   1.000
_cell.angle_alpha   90.00
_cell.angle_beta   90.00
_cell.angle_gamma   90.00
#
_symmetry.space_group_name_H-M   'P 1'
#
loop_
_entity.id
_entity.type
_entity.pdbx_description
1 polymer ?
#
loop_
_entity_poly.entity_id
_entity_poly.type
_entity_poly.pdbx_seq_one_letter_code
_entity_poly.pdbx_strand_id
1 'polypeptide(L)'
;FEFIALENLASEQDMLNWLFYAKERALREPEGSIYIPFEEVSDERRIFNYNLSYRKGALLMHMIRHEINDDELFMDVLKTYLNEFQDSVATGDDFLTILNNNTGEDYSDFFNSWYYGKGFPEFSVSWQQNSDTVEIQSIQEGSSTESPLFVMYVDFKIVTNEGDTIIRVKHEEETEVYRVLVKGTATSVEIDPNHWILHTNSQVTEINNQIEEEISVSIYPNPTKENLNIDLLENIIGKGYINILDLNGRILYQKDFNDNKLIILVSELPDGLYILKIEYENHLAVRKFIKN
;
A
#
# COMPACT_ATOMS: atom_id res chain seq x y z
N PHE A 1 -7.34 -6.54 -27.10
CA PHE A 1 -8.02 -5.83 -28.20
C PHE A 1 -9.33 -5.15 -27.77
N GLU A 2 -10.19 -5.77 -26.95
CA GLU A 2 -11.45 -5.13 -26.52
C GLU A 2 -11.25 -3.80 -25.78
N PHE A 3 -10.35 -3.75 -24.78
CA PHE A 3 -10.08 -2.52 -24.02
C PHE A 3 -9.65 -1.35 -24.92
N ILE A 4 -8.63 -1.55 -25.77
CA ILE A 4 -8.12 -0.52 -26.69
C ILE A 4 -9.19 -0.10 -27.70
N ALA A 5 -10.04 -1.03 -28.16
CA ALA A 5 -11.15 -0.67 -29.02
C ALA A 5 -12.16 0.22 -28.29
N LEU A 6 -12.49 -0.06 -27.03
CA LEU A 6 -13.36 0.78 -26.21
C LEU A 6 -12.74 2.16 -25.95
N GLU A 7 -11.45 2.21 -25.65
CA GLU A 7 -10.68 3.45 -25.45
C GLU A 7 -10.76 4.38 -26.67
N ASN A 8 -10.76 3.81 -27.89
CA ASN A 8 -10.73 4.59 -29.14
C ASN A 8 -12.10 4.82 -29.78
N LEU A 9 -13.08 3.94 -29.54
CA LEU A 9 -14.34 3.89 -30.29
C LEU A 9 -15.59 4.05 -29.41
N ALA A 10 -15.45 3.98 -28.08
CA ALA A 10 -16.55 4.08 -27.13
C ALA A 10 -16.34 5.23 -26.13
N SER A 11 -17.21 5.30 -25.11
CA SER A 11 -17.06 6.30 -24.06
C SER A 11 -16.02 5.85 -23.02
N GLU A 12 -15.42 6.84 -22.34
CA GLU A 12 -14.52 6.59 -21.21
C GLU A 12 -15.18 5.70 -20.14
N GLN A 13 -16.47 5.92 -19.88
CA GLN A 13 -17.23 5.11 -18.94
C GLN A 13 -17.33 3.64 -19.36
N ASP A 14 -17.51 3.36 -20.65
CA ASP A 14 -17.58 1.98 -21.15
C ASP A 14 -16.23 1.26 -21.01
N MET A 15 -15.15 1.98 -21.30
CA MET A 15 -13.78 1.49 -21.10
C MET A 15 -13.52 1.18 -19.62
N LEU A 16 -13.83 2.11 -18.71
CA LEU A 16 -13.65 1.92 -17.26
C LEU A 16 -14.52 0.77 -16.72
N ASN A 17 -15.76 0.66 -17.19
CA ASN A 17 -16.64 -0.46 -16.82
C ASN A 17 -16.04 -1.80 -17.23
N TRP A 18 -15.47 -1.90 -18.43
CA TRP A 18 -14.80 -3.12 -18.88
C TRP A 18 -13.58 -3.43 -18.01
N LEU A 19 -12.77 -2.42 -17.70
CA LEU A 19 -11.55 -2.56 -16.89
C LEU A 19 -11.86 -3.05 -15.48
N PHE A 20 -12.78 -2.38 -14.79
CA PHE A 20 -13.18 -2.78 -13.44
C PHE A 20 -13.83 -4.17 -13.42
N TYR A 21 -14.64 -4.48 -14.43
CA TYR A 21 -15.20 -5.83 -14.56
C TYR A 21 -14.11 -6.88 -14.75
N ALA A 22 -13.10 -6.61 -15.60
CA ALA A 22 -11.98 -7.54 -15.79
C ALA A 22 -11.18 -7.73 -14.50
N LYS A 23 -10.87 -6.65 -13.78
CA LYS A 23 -10.20 -6.71 -12.46
C LYS A 23 -11.02 -7.53 -11.47
N GLU A 24 -12.30 -7.22 -11.28
CA GLU A 24 -13.17 -7.99 -10.37
C GLU A 24 -13.24 -9.48 -10.70
N ARG A 25 -13.19 -9.86 -11.98
CA ARG A 25 -13.20 -11.27 -12.39
C ARG A 25 -11.87 -11.94 -12.06
N ALA A 26 -10.74 -11.29 -12.35
CA ALA A 26 -9.42 -11.82 -12.05
C ALA A 26 -9.18 -11.96 -10.54
N LEU A 27 -9.64 -11.00 -9.74
CA LEU A 27 -9.52 -10.99 -8.29
C LEU A 27 -10.25 -12.14 -7.57
N ARG A 28 -11.12 -12.89 -8.27
CA ARG A 28 -11.81 -14.07 -7.72
C ARG A 28 -10.92 -15.33 -7.68
N GLU A 29 -9.72 -15.26 -8.26
CA GLU A 29 -8.80 -16.39 -8.39
C GLU A 29 -7.47 -16.08 -7.67
N PRO A 30 -7.45 -15.99 -6.32
CA PRO A 30 -6.27 -15.56 -5.55
C PRO A 30 -5.08 -16.51 -5.66
N GLU A 31 -5.31 -17.76 -6.08
CA GLU A 31 -4.28 -18.80 -6.27
C GLU A 31 -4.06 -19.15 -7.74
N GLY A 32 -4.68 -18.40 -8.67
CA GLY A 32 -4.72 -18.76 -10.08
C GLY A 32 -3.60 -18.12 -10.91
N SER A 33 -3.10 -18.88 -11.88
CA SER A 33 -2.10 -18.43 -12.87
C SER A 33 -2.72 -18.29 -14.26
N ILE A 34 -2.14 -17.41 -15.08
CA ILE A 34 -2.50 -17.30 -16.51
C ILE A 34 -1.94 -18.51 -17.25
N TYR A 35 -0.66 -18.83 -17.01
CA TYR A 35 -0.01 -20.00 -17.56
C TYR A 35 -0.76 -21.27 -17.18
N ILE A 36 -0.90 -22.19 -18.13
CA ILE A 36 -1.58 -23.48 -17.93
C ILE A 36 -0.51 -24.54 -17.74
N PRO A 37 -0.36 -25.11 -16.54
CA PRO A 37 0.58 -26.20 -16.31
C PRO A 37 0.29 -27.39 -17.23
N PHE A 38 1.33 -28.10 -17.64
CA PHE A 38 1.19 -29.20 -18.61
C PHE A 38 0.24 -30.29 -18.12
N GLU A 39 0.21 -30.54 -16.82
CA GLU A 39 -0.71 -31.46 -16.15
C GLU A 39 -2.18 -31.06 -16.26
N GLU A 40 -2.49 -29.78 -16.54
CA GLU A 40 -3.85 -29.25 -16.64
C GLU A 40 -4.32 -29.06 -18.10
N VAL A 41 -3.49 -29.33 -19.11
CA VAL A 41 -3.83 -29.08 -20.54
C VAL A 41 -4.92 -29.99 -21.08
N SER A 42 -5.30 -31.05 -20.36
CA SER A 42 -6.46 -31.87 -20.70
C SER A 42 -7.77 -31.38 -20.07
N ASP A 43 -7.73 -30.40 -19.17
CA ASP A 43 -8.91 -29.82 -18.55
C ASP A 43 -9.41 -28.61 -19.37
N GLU A 44 -10.47 -28.84 -20.15
CA GLU A 44 -11.14 -27.81 -20.93
C GLU A 44 -11.58 -26.60 -20.09
N ARG A 45 -12.03 -26.82 -18.84
CA ARG A 45 -12.48 -25.71 -17.97
C ARG A 45 -11.32 -24.85 -17.51
N ARG A 46 -10.14 -25.45 -17.37
CA ARG A 46 -8.92 -24.71 -17.06
C ARG A 46 -8.42 -23.93 -18.26
N ILE A 47 -8.41 -24.57 -19.44
CA ILE A 47 -8.03 -23.93 -20.71
C ILE A 47 -8.90 -22.71 -20.98
N PHE A 48 -10.22 -22.86 -20.85
CA PHE A 48 -11.19 -21.81 -21.11
C PHE A 48 -11.69 -21.13 -19.82
N ASN A 49 -10.85 -21.03 -18.79
CA ASN A 49 -11.22 -20.33 -17.56
C ASN A 49 -11.40 -18.83 -17.85
N TYR A 50 -12.62 -18.35 -17.71
CA TYR A 50 -12.97 -16.96 -18.02
C TYR A 50 -12.23 -15.93 -17.14
N ASN A 51 -11.96 -16.26 -15.88
CA ASN A 51 -11.27 -15.35 -14.97
C ASN A 51 -9.77 -15.29 -15.26
N LEU A 52 -9.14 -16.44 -15.50
CA LEU A 52 -7.70 -16.56 -15.69
C LEU A 52 -7.28 -16.36 -17.15
N SER A 53 -7.66 -17.28 -18.04
CA SER A 53 -7.21 -17.29 -19.43
C SER A 53 -7.69 -16.06 -20.22
N TYR A 54 -8.87 -15.52 -19.89
CA TYR A 54 -9.45 -14.38 -20.59
C TYR A 54 -9.27 -13.06 -19.84
N ARG A 55 -9.82 -12.90 -18.63
CA ARG A 55 -9.81 -11.61 -17.93
C ARG A 55 -8.43 -11.24 -17.38
N LYS A 56 -7.79 -12.13 -16.60
CA LYS A 56 -6.42 -11.91 -16.13
C LYS A 56 -5.43 -11.85 -17.29
N GLY A 57 -5.59 -12.70 -18.31
CA GLY A 57 -4.81 -12.65 -19.56
C GLY A 57 -4.93 -11.31 -20.31
N ALA A 58 -6.13 -10.72 -20.39
CA ALA A 58 -6.31 -9.42 -21.02
C ALA A 58 -5.73 -8.27 -20.17
N LEU A 59 -5.80 -8.38 -18.84
CA LEU A 59 -5.15 -7.44 -17.92
C LEU A 59 -3.62 -7.52 -18.00
N LEU A 60 -3.03 -8.71 -18.18
CA LEU A 60 -1.59 -8.86 -18.42
C LEU A 60 -1.14 -8.00 -19.60
N MET A 61 -1.86 -8.05 -20.73
CA MET A 61 -1.53 -7.23 -21.89
C MET A 61 -1.68 -5.72 -21.63
N HIS A 62 -2.67 -5.33 -20.81
CA HIS A 62 -2.84 -3.94 -20.40
C HIS A 62 -1.71 -3.47 -19.48
N MET A 63 -1.26 -4.32 -18.56
CA MET A 63 -0.11 -4.03 -17.70
C MET A 63 1.19 -4.01 -18.49
N ILE A 64 1.39 -4.88 -19.48
CA ILE A 64 2.58 -4.82 -20.36
C ILE A 64 2.63 -3.48 -21.13
N ARG A 65 1.48 -2.95 -21.58
CA ARG A 65 1.40 -1.60 -22.17
C ARG A 65 1.88 -0.54 -21.16
N HIS A 66 1.46 -0.65 -19.90
CA HIS A 66 1.96 0.23 -18.84
C HIS A 66 3.46 0.05 -18.63
N GLU A 67 3.97 -1.18 -18.49
CA GLU A 67 5.39 -1.49 -18.30
C GLU A 67 6.26 -0.83 -19.38
N ILE A 68 5.90 -0.99 -20.66
CA ILE A 68 6.61 -0.39 -21.80
C ILE A 68 6.51 1.15 -21.78
N ASN A 69 5.36 1.70 -21.40
CA ASN A 69 5.10 3.15 -21.32
C ASN A 69 5.43 3.92 -22.62
N ASP A 70 5.20 3.25 -23.74
CA ASP A 70 5.29 3.78 -25.10
C ASP A 70 4.28 2.99 -25.96
N ASP A 71 3.18 3.66 -26.33
CA ASP A 71 2.09 3.05 -27.08
C ASP A 71 2.50 2.65 -28.50
N GLU A 72 3.40 3.41 -29.13
CA GLU A 72 3.88 3.08 -30.47
C GLU A 72 4.73 1.81 -30.42
N LEU A 73 5.64 1.72 -29.45
CA LEU A 73 6.47 0.55 -29.21
C LEU A 73 5.65 -0.68 -28.80
N PHE A 74 4.66 -0.52 -27.91
CA PHE A 74 3.74 -1.59 -27.55
C PHE A 74 2.99 -2.14 -28.78
N MET A 75 2.51 -1.24 -29.66
CA MET A 75 1.85 -1.66 -30.90
C MET A 75 2.83 -2.34 -31.87
N ASP A 76 4.09 -1.94 -31.89
CA ASP A 76 5.12 -2.58 -32.70
C ASP A 76 5.47 -3.99 -32.21
N VAL A 77 5.57 -4.21 -30.90
CA VAL A 77 5.70 -5.55 -30.28
C VAL A 77 4.58 -6.47 -30.76
N LEU A 78 3.32 -6.02 -30.69
CA LEU A 78 2.16 -6.81 -31.12
C LEU A 78 2.21 -7.15 -32.61
N LYS A 79 2.55 -6.18 -33.46
CA LYS A 79 2.67 -6.39 -34.91
C LYS A 79 3.80 -7.35 -35.24
N THR A 80 4.94 -7.22 -34.58
CA THR A 80 6.11 -8.08 -34.78
C THR A 80 5.75 -9.51 -34.44
N TYR A 81 5.17 -9.74 -33.26
CA TYR A 81 4.73 -11.08 -32.84
C TYR A 81 3.73 -11.71 -33.83
N LEU A 82 2.71 -10.95 -34.26
CA LEU A 82 1.70 -11.46 -35.20
C LEU A 82 2.28 -11.77 -36.59
N ASN A 83 3.24 -10.97 -37.06
CA ASN A 83 3.88 -11.19 -38.36
C ASN A 83 4.86 -12.36 -38.33
N GLU A 84 5.64 -12.50 -37.25
CA GLU A 84 6.65 -13.55 -37.13
C GLU A 84 6.04 -14.94 -37.00
N PHE A 85 4.97 -15.05 -36.22
CA PHE A 85 4.26 -16.31 -35.99
C PHE A 85 3.00 -16.47 -36.84
N GLN A 86 2.89 -15.69 -37.93
CA GLN A 86 1.79 -15.82 -38.86
C GLN A 86 1.76 -17.25 -39.44
N ASP A 87 0.60 -17.88 -39.43
CA ASP A 87 0.37 -19.24 -39.94
C ASP A 87 1.20 -20.34 -39.23
N SER A 88 1.71 -20.07 -38.02
CA SER A 88 2.44 -21.02 -37.18
C SER A 88 1.88 -21.11 -35.75
N VAL A 89 2.56 -21.89 -34.90
CA VAL A 89 2.29 -21.94 -33.45
C VAL A 89 3.27 -21.05 -32.71
N ALA A 90 2.86 -20.50 -31.58
CA ALA A 90 3.66 -19.66 -30.70
C ALA A 90 3.27 -19.88 -29.23
N THR A 91 4.20 -19.57 -28.34
CA THR A 91 4.09 -19.73 -26.89
C THR A 91 4.19 -18.39 -26.16
N GLY A 92 3.95 -18.39 -24.85
CA GLY A 92 4.22 -17.22 -24.01
C GLY A 92 5.70 -16.82 -24.01
N ASP A 93 6.62 -17.78 -24.07
CA ASP A 93 8.08 -17.52 -24.15
C ASP A 93 8.49 -16.86 -25.47
N ASP A 94 7.83 -17.25 -26.57
CA ASP A 94 8.02 -16.59 -27.86
C ASP A 94 7.58 -15.12 -27.79
N PHE A 95 6.44 -14.84 -27.14
CA PHE A 95 5.99 -13.47 -26.92
C PHE A 95 6.98 -12.69 -26.02
N LEU A 96 7.45 -13.28 -24.92
CA LEU A 96 8.46 -12.66 -24.04
C LEU A 96 9.75 -12.33 -24.81
N THR A 97 10.17 -13.20 -25.72
CA THR A 97 11.34 -12.98 -26.58
C THR A 97 11.14 -11.76 -27.50
N ILE A 98 9.98 -11.65 -28.16
CA ILE A 98 9.66 -10.46 -28.98
C ILE A 98 9.59 -9.20 -28.12
N LEU A 99 8.95 -9.27 -26.95
CA LEU A 99 8.85 -8.16 -26.02
C LEU A 99 10.25 -7.63 -25.64
N ASN A 100 11.14 -8.51 -25.18
CA ASN A 100 12.50 -8.13 -24.79
C ASN A 100 13.31 -7.57 -25.96
N ASN A 101 13.23 -8.19 -27.15
CA ASN A 101 14.00 -7.77 -28.31
C ASN A 101 13.57 -6.41 -28.86
N ASN A 102 12.26 -6.14 -28.91
CA ASN A 102 11.74 -4.90 -29.47
C ASN A 102 11.92 -3.72 -28.52
N THR A 103 11.80 -3.95 -27.20
CA THR A 103 11.93 -2.90 -26.18
C THR A 103 13.38 -2.65 -25.75
N GLY A 104 14.24 -3.67 -25.83
CA GLY A 104 15.59 -3.64 -25.29
C GLY A 104 15.69 -3.79 -23.78
N GLU A 105 14.59 -4.17 -23.10
CA GLU A 105 14.56 -4.44 -21.65
C GLU A 105 14.27 -5.92 -21.36
N ASP A 106 14.55 -6.36 -20.13
CA ASP A 106 14.28 -7.74 -19.69
C ASP A 106 13.00 -7.80 -18.85
N TYR A 107 11.95 -8.42 -19.39
CA TYR A 107 10.65 -8.59 -18.73
C TYR A 107 10.51 -9.94 -18.02
N SER A 108 11.61 -10.69 -17.84
CA SER A 108 11.56 -12.04 -17.24
C SER A 108 10.93 -12.03 -15.85
N ASP A 109 11.30 -11.08 -14.98
CA ASP A 109 10.73 -11.01 -13.62
C ASP A 109 9.23 -10.67 -13.64
N PHE A 110 8.82 -9.74 -14.49
CA PHE A 110 7.41 -9.42 -14.70
C PHE A 110 6.63 -10.66 -15.19
N PHE A 111 7.16 -11.40 -16.17
CA PHE A 111 6.53 -12.61 -16.70
C PHE A 111 6.49 -13.73 -15.66
N ASN A 112 7.54 -13.89 -14.87
CA ASN A 112 7.60 -14.85 -13.77
C ASN A 112 6.53 -14.55 -12.72
N SER A 113 6.33 -13.29 -12.35
CA SER A 113 5.28 -12.89 -11.42
C SER A 113 3.86 -13.04 -12.00
N TRP A 114 3.64 -12.61 -13.25
CA TRP A 114 2.29 -12.42 -13.77
C TRP A 114 1.77 -13.50 -14.69
N TYR A 115 2.62 -14.00 -15.60
CA TYR A 115 2.24 -15.03 -16.55
C TYR A 115 2.37 -16.41 -15.91
N TYR A 116 3.54 -16.72 -15.34
CA TYR A 116 3.83 -18.00 -14.69
C TYR A 116 3.29 -18.06 -13.26
N GLY A 117 3.48 -16.99 -12.49
CA GLY A 117 3.08 -16.88 -11.09
C GLY A 117 1.57 -16.92 -10.86
N LYS A 118 1.20 -17.05 -9.59
CA LYS A 118 -0.18 -17.21 -9.12
C LYS A 118 -0.64 -15.98 -8.36
N GLY A 119 -1.92 -15.66 -8.46
CA GLY A 119 -2.50 -14.58 -7.66
C GLY A 119 -2.20 -13.18 -8.18
N PHE A 120 -2.21 -12.20 -7.28
CA PHE A 120 -2.02 -10.77 -7.55
C PHE A 120 -1.50 -10.08 -6.28
N PRO A 121 -0.92 -8.87 -6.39
CA PRO A 121 -0.43 -8.12 -5.24
C PRO A 121 -1.57 -7.46 -4.46
N GLU A 122 -1.41 -7.45 -3.14
CA GLU A 122 -2.14 -6.59 -2.20
C GLU A 122 -1.17 -5.51 -1.72
N PHE A 123 -1.60 -4.25 -1.74
CA PHE A 123 -0.76 -3.14 -1.30
C PHE A 123 -1.18 -2.62 0.08
N SER A 124 -0.19 -2.29 0.90
CA SER A 124 -0.36 -1.45 2.08
C SER A 124 0.56 -0.24 1.92
N VAL A 125 -0.04 0.92 1.70
CA VAL A 125 0.69 2.14 1.41
C VAL A 125 0.54 3.11 2.58
N SER A 126 1.66 3.61 3.05
CA SER A 126 1.68 4.70 4.01
C SER A 126 2.58 5.82 3.51
N TRP A 127 2.30 7.04 3.91
CA TRP A 127 3.11 8.18 3.51
C TRP A 127 3.20 9.22 4.60
N GLN A 128 4.27 10.00 4.57
CA GLN A 128 4.48 11.15 5.44
C GLN A 128 5.20 12.24 4.67
N GLN A 129 5.06 13.49 5.09
CA GLN A 129 5.84 14.58 4.54
C GLN A 129 6.78 15.16 5.60
N ASN A 130 8.07 15.26 5.24
CA ASN A 130 9.09 15.94 6.02
C ASN A 130 9.62 17.13 5.20
N SER A 131 9.26 18.34 5.59
CA SER A 131 9.60 19.57 4.85
C SER A 131 9.11 19.51 3.39
N ASP A 132 10.01 19.43 2.42
CA ASP A 132 9.74 19.41 0.97
C ASP A 132 9.78 17.99 0.39
N THR A 133 9.90 16.96 1.23
CA THR A 133 10.00 15.57 0.81
C THR A 133 8.81 14.77 1.30
N VAL A 134 8.07 14.17 0.38
CA VAL A 134 7.08 13.11 0.67
C VAL A 134 7.79 11.77 0.62
N GLU A 135 7.70 11.02 1.71
CA GLU A 135 8.18 9.65 1.81
C GLU A 135 6.97 8.71 1.74
N ILE A 136 6.97 7.82 0.75
CA ILE A 136 5.93 6.81 0.53
C ILE A 136 6.55 5.46 0.85
N GLN A 137 6.02 4.77 1.85
CA GLN A 137 6.31 3.37 2.10
C GLN A 137 5.22 2.51 1.44
N SER A 138 5.63 1.60 0.57
CA SER A 138 4.73 0.69 -0.13
C SER A 138 5.12 -0.75 0.17
N ILE A 139 4.25 -1.43 0.90
CA ILE A 139 4.40 -2.84 1.25
C ILE A 139 3.51 -3.66 0.31
N GLN A 140 4.04 -4.76 -0.19
CA GLN A 140 3.36 -5.69 -1.08
C GLN A 140 3.26 -7.07 -0.43
N GLU A 141 2.08 -7.68 -0.52
CA GLU A 141 1.87 -9.10 -0.18
C GLU A 141 1.18 -9.79 -1.36
N GLY A 142 1.65 -10.97 -1.74
CA GLY A 142 0.98 -11.78 -2.75
C GLY A 142 -0.27 -12.48 -2.21
N SER A 143 -1.35 -12.50 -2.99
CA SER A 143 -2.56 -13.27 -2.64
C SER A 143 -2.32 -14.78 -2.59
N SER A 144 -1.25 -15.26 -3.23
CA SER A 144 -0.78 -16.64 -3.20
C SER A 144 0.58 -16.71 -2.52
N THR A 145 0.79 -17.71 -1.66
CA THR A 145 2.09 -17.92 -1.00
C THR A 145 3.19 -18.38 -1.97
N GLU A 146 2.83 -18.81 -3.18
CA GLU A 146 3.77 -19.16 -4.25
C GLU A 146 4.30 -17.93 -5.01
N SER A 147 3.70 -16.76 -4.82
CA SER A 147 4.10 -15.52 -5.51
C SER A 147 4.00 -14.35 -4.53
N PRO A 148 4.91 -14.26 -3.55
CA PRO A 148 4.87 -13.21 -2.52
C PRO A 148 5.13 -11.80 -3.07
N LEU A 149 5.72 -11.71 -4.27
CA LEU A 149 6.12 -10.45 -4.90
C LEU A 149 5.81 -10.46 -6.41
N PHE A 150 5.31 -9.33 -6.87
CA PHE A 150 5.07 -8.98 -8.27
C PHE A 150 5.96 -7.80 -8.65
N VAL A 151 6.96 -8.08 -9.48
CA VAL A 151 7.89 -7.06 -9.99
C VAL A 151 7.20 -6.28 -11.10
N MET A 152 6.96 -4.99 -10.88
CA MET A 152 6.29 -4.12 -11.85
C MET A 152 6.46 -2.64 -11.53
N TYR A 153 6.11 -1.78 -12.48
CA TYR A 153 5.95 -0.36 -12.24
C TYR A 153 4.60 -0.05 -11.56
N VAL A 154 4.63 0.90 -10.63
CA VAL A 154 3.47 1.41 -9.91
C VAL A 154 3.45 2.93 -10.01
N ASP A 155 2.27 3.48 -10.30
CA ASP A 155 2.06 4.92 -10.33
C ASP A 155 1.53 5.40 -8.97
N PHE A 156 2.12 6.46 -8.43
CA PHE A 156 1.59 7.17 -7.27
C PHE A 156 1.29 8.61 -7.63
N LYS A 157 0.05 9.05 -7.36
CA LYS A 157 -0.33 10.46 -7.45
C LYS A 157 -0.17 11.11 -6.08
N ILE A 158 0.61 12.18 -6.03
CA ILE A 158 0.79 13.03 -4.85
C ILE A 158 0.04 14.33 -5.11
N VAL A 159 -0.94 14.64 -4.29
CA VAL A 159 -1.69 15.90 -4.36
C VAL A 159 -1.18 16.81 -3.27
N THR A 160 -0.84 18.05 -3.63
CA THR A 160 -0.43 19.10 -2.70
C THR A 160 -1.36 20.30 -2.82
N ASN A 161 -1.27 21.21 -1.86
CA ASN A 161 -1.95 22.51 -1.94
C ASN A 161 -1.43 23.42 -3.07
N GLU A 162 -0.31 23.08 -3.73
CA GLU A 162 0.27 23.83 -4.85
C GLU A 162 0.11 23.13 -6.21
N GLY A 163 -0.45 21.92 -6.24
CA GLY A 163 -0.64 21.12 -7.46
C GLY A 163 -0.46 19.62 -7.21
N ASP A 164 -0.64 18.81 -8.24
CA ASP A 164 -0.41 17.38 -8.19
C ASP A 164 0.79 16.94 -9.04
N THR A 165 1.29 15.73 -8.78
CA THR A 165 2.32 15.07 -9.58
C THR A 165 2.08 13.57 -9.53
N ILE A 166 2.31 12.89 -10.65
CA ILE A 166 2.35 11.43 -10.71
C ILE A 166 3.81 11.01 -10.83
N ILE A 167 4.24 10.13 -9.95
CA ILE A 167 5.50 9.42 -10.08
C ILE A 167 5.23 7.99 -10.54
N ARG A 168 6.15 7.44 -11.33
CA ARG A 168 6.16 6.04 -11.73
C ARG A 168 7.43 5.40 -11.19
N VAL A 169 7.29 4.37 -10.37
CA VAL A 169 8.39 3.73 -9.65
C VAL A 169 8.32 2.22 -9.84
N LYS A 170 9.48 1.55 -9.90
CA LYS A 170 9.54 0.10 -9.99
C LYS A 170 9.52 -0.49 -8.58
N HIS A 171 8.64 -1.44 -8.34
CA HIS A 171 8.51 -2.16 -7.07
C HIS A 171 9.17 -3.53 -7.23
N GLU A 172 10.34 -3.74 -6.60
CA GLU A 172 11.20 -4.92 -6.81
C GLU A 172 11.43 -5.72 -5.52
N GLU A 173 10.89 -5.26 -4.39
CA GLU A 173 11.06 -5.85 -3.06
C GLU A 173 9.72 -5.82 -2.30
N GLU A 174 9.48 -6.72 -1.33
CA GLU A 174 8.21 -6.74 -0.57
C GLU A 174 7.89 -5.43 0.16
N THR A 175 8.91 -4.62 0.47
CA THR A 175 8.75 -3.29 1.07
C THR A 175 9.68 -2.30 0.40
N GLU A 176 9.09 -1.24 -0.17
CA GLU A 176 9.80 -0.17 -0.84
C GLU A 176 9.54 1.17 -0.17
N VAL A 177 10.54 2.06 -0.23
CA VAL A 177 10.44 3.43 0.30
C VAL A 177 10.88 4.42 -0.78
N TYR A 178 9.91 5.19 -1.29
CA TYR A 178 10.13 6.21 -2.31
C TYR A 178 10.15 7.59 -1.67
N ARG A 179 11.11 8.42 -2.09
CA ARG A 179 11.24 9.81 -1.61
C ARG A 179 11.09 10.77 -2.78
N VAL A 180 10.12 11.65 -2.69
CA VAL A 180 9.74 12.57 -3.76
C VAL A 180 9.78 13.99 -3.25
N LEU A 181 10.53 14.84 -3.95
CA LEU A 181 10.52 16.27 -3.70
C LEU A 181 9.24 16.87 -4.27
N VAL A 182 8.50 17.59 -3.43
CA VAL A 182 7.24 18.24 -3.79
C VAL A 182 7.27 19.72 -3.41
N LYS A 183 6.37 20.49 -4.03
CA LYS A 183 6.10 21.86 -3.61
C LYS A 183 4.83 21.89 -2.77
N GLY A 184 4.82 22.74 -1.75
CA GLY A 184 3.67 22.83 -0.84
C GLY A 184 3.51 21.64 0.09
N THR A 185 2.36 21.58 0.74
CA THR A 185 1.98 20.52 1.68
C THR A 185 1.13 19.49 0.95
N ALA A 186 1.55 18.23 0.99
CA ALA A 186 0.80 17.09 0.50
C ALA A 186 -0.48 16.90 1.31
N THR A 187 -1.58 16.67 0.62
CA THR A 187 -2.92 16.46 1.18
C THR A 187 -3.40 15.03 0.97
N SER A 188 -2.86 14.33 -0.03
CA SER A 188 -3.13 12.92 -0.27
C SER A 188 -2.05 12.27 -1.14
N VAL A 189 -1.94 10.96 -0.99
CA VAL A 189 -1.25 10.07 -1.93
C VAL A 189 -2.25 9.02 -2.40
N GLU A 190 -2.28 8.75 -3.70
CA GLU A 190 -3.14 7.74 -4.32
C GLU A 190 -2.26 6.75 -5.09
N ILE A 191 -2.50 5.46 -4.91
CA ILE A 191 -1.87 4.39 -5.70
C ILE A 191 -2.72 4.09 -6.94
N ASP A 192 -2.06 3.86 -8.07
CA ASP A 192 -2.65 3.51 -9.36
C ASP A 192 -3.87 4.40 -9.74
N PRO A 193 -3.69 5.74 -9.80
CA PRO A 193 -4.77 6.70 -10.02
C PRO A 193 -5.50 6.48 -11.37
N ASN A 194 -4.83 5.85 -12.34
CA ASN A 194 -5.33 5.61 -13.69
C ASN A 194 -5.70 4.14 -13.94
N HIS A 195 -5.64 3.29 -12.90
CA HIS A 195 -6.08 1.91 -12.94
C HIS A 195 -5.30 0.98 -13.89
N TRP A 196 -4.00 1.20 -14.09
CA TRP A 196 -3.14 0.40 -14.96
C TRP A 196 -2.91 -1.03 -14.46
N ILE A 197 -2.83 -1.23 -13.13
CA ILE A 197 -2.34 -2.48 -12.55
C ILE A 197 -3.45 -3.30 -11.88
N LEU A 198 -3.31 -4.61 -11.84
CA LEU A 198 -4.19 -5.49 -11.07
C LEU A 198 -3.68 -5.57 -9.63
N HIS A 199 -4.50 -5.16 -8.65
CA HIS A 199 -4.15 -5.28 -7.23
C HIS A 199 -5.40 -5.24 -6.36
N THR A 200 -5.26 -5.60 -5.10
CA THR A 200 -6.26 -5.36 -4.03
C THR A 200 -5.71 -4.40 -2.99
N ASN A 201 -6.60 -3.98 -2.08
CA ASN A 201 -6.33 -3.16 -0.89
C ASN A 201 -5.49 -1.91 -1.20
N SER A 202 -6.15 -0.75 -1.22
CA SER A 202 -5.51 0.53 -1.56
C SER A 202 -5.68 1.53 -0.44
N GLN A 203 -5.69 1.06 0.81
CA GLN A 203 -5.72 1.99 1.94
C GLN A 203 -4.37 2.70 1.99
N VAL A 204 -4.37 3.93 1.50
CA VAL A 204 -3.25 4.83 1.62
C VAL A 204 -3.43 5.61 2.92
N THR A 205 -2.54 5.40 3.88
CA THR A 205 -2.63 6.03 5.20
C THR A 205 -1.56 7.11 5.33
N GLU A 206 -1.97 8.33 5.63
CA GLU A 206 -1.03 9.36 6.07
C GLU A 206 -0.55 9.00 7.48
N ILE A 207 0.74 8.72 7.61
CA ILE A 207 1.40 8.65 8.90
C ILE A 207 1.64 10.09 9.33
N ASN A 208 0.72 10.59 10.14
CA ASN A 208 0.95 11.81 10.90
C ASN A 208 2.03 11.55 11.95
N ASN A 209 3.29 11.58 11.52
CA ASN A 209 4.40 11.87 12.40
C ASN A 209 4.36 13.37 12.73
N GLN A 210 3.26 13.82 13.35
CA GLN A 210 3.45 14.82 14.38
C GLN A 210 4.40 14.12 15.36
N ILE A 211 5.66 14.52 15.35
CA ILE A 211 6.54 14.27 16.47
C ILE A 211 5.71 14.73 17.66
N GLU A 212 5.18 13.80 18.43
CA GLU A 212 4.56 14.13 19.69
C GLU A 212 5.71 14.71 20.51
N GLU A 213 5.81 16.05 20.55
CA GLU A 213 6.85 16.72 21.31
C GLU A 213 6.72 16.20 22.74
N GLU A 214 7.75 15.50 23.22
CA GLU A 214 7.70 14.87 24.53
C GLU A 214 7.66 15.97 25.59
N ILE A 215 6.47 16.23 26.14
CA ILE A 215 6.32 17.22 27.21
C ILE A 215 7.11 16.76 28.44
N SER A 216 7.84 17.69 29.05
CA SER A 216 8.63 17.41 30.23
C SER A 216 7.72 17.16 31.45
N VAL A 217 7.50 15.89 31.79
CA VAL A 217 6.67 15.48 32.93
C VAL A 217 7.50 14.84 34.05
N SER A 218 7.25 15.28 35.28
CA SER A 218 7.74 14.63 36.50
C SER A 218 6.61 14.01 37.32
N ILE A 219 6.85 12.83 37.89
CA ILE A 219 5.88 12.09 38.70
C ILE A 219 6.46 11.74 40.06
N TYR A 220 5.71 11.96 41.15
CA TYR A 220 6.18 11.68 42.49
C TYR A 220 5.05 11.52 43.54
N PRO A 221 5.28 10.77 44.64
CA PRO A 221 6.41 9.87 44.82
C PRO A 221 6.29 8.66 43.89
N ASN A 222 7.43 8.10 43.47
CA ASN A 222 7.47 6.83 42.76
C ASN A 222 8.56 5.96 43.43
N PRO A 223 8.21 4.90 44.17
CA PRO A 223 6.87 4.30 44.32
C PRO A 223 5.84 5.15 45.09
N THR A 224 4.55 4.92 44.84
CA THR A 224 3.41 5.58 45.51
C THR A 224 2.49 4.58 46.24
N LYS A 225 1.65 5.08 47.17
CA LYS A 225 0.67 4.30 47.94
C LYS A 225 -0.76 4.80 47.82
N GLU A 226 -0.96 6.11 47.90
CA GLU A 226 -2.31 6.70 47.91
C GLU A 226 -2.49 7.68 46.76
N ASN A 227 -1.57 8.62 46.60
CA ASN A 227 -1.66 9.68 45.61
C ASN A 227 -0.42 9.73 44.72
N LEU A 228 -0.61 9.87 43.42
CA LEU A 228 0.46 10.18 42.45
C LEU A 228 0.33 11.66 42.06
N ASN A 229 1.38 12.44 42.33
CA ASN A 229 1.47 13.82 41.87
C ASN A 229 2.15 13.85 40.51
N ILE A 230 1.63 14.68 39.62
CA ILE A 230 2.11 14.85 38.25
C ILE A 230 2.33 16.35 38.05
N ASP A 231 3.56 16.72 37.75
CA ASP A 231 3.98 18.09 37.48
C ASP A 231 4.39 18.16 36.00
N LEU A 232 3.63 18.92 35.22
CA LEU A 232 3.92 19.29 33.84
C LEU A 232 4.86 20.50 33.91
N LEU A 233 6.11 20.33 33.44
CA LEU A 233 7.17 21.33 33.58
C LEU A 233 7.09 22.46 32.53
N GLU A 234 6.08 22.41 31.67
CA GLU A 234 5.75 23.38 30.64
C GLU A 234 4.39 24.02 30.92
N ASN A 235 4.22 25.30 30.56
CA ASN A 235 2.94 26.00 30.74
C ASN A 235 1.95 25.54 29.68
N ILE A 236 1.12 24.56 30.02
CA ILE A 236 0.08 24.05 29.15
C ILE A 236 -1.13 25.00 29.19
N ILE A 237 -1.65 25.39 28.02
CA ILE A 237 -2.81 26.27 27.86
C ILE A 237 -3.89 25.52 27.08
N GLY A 238 -4.64 24.64 27.75
CA GLY A 238 -5.73 23.92 27.10
C GLY A 238 -6.23 22.72 27.90
N LYS A 239 -6.96 21.83 27.23
CA LYS A 239 -7.48 20.59 27.81
C LYS A 239 -6.65 19.41 27.33
N GLY A 240 -6.17 18.58 28.25
CA GLY A 240 -5.58 17.28 27.96
C GLY A 240 -6.27 16.17 28.72
N TYR A 241 -5.84 14.93 28.54
CA TYR A 241 -6.30 13.80 29.36
C TYR A 241 -5.14 12.91 29.80
N ILE A 242 -5.36 12.26 30.94
CA ILE A 242 -4.42 11.32 31.54
C ILE A 242 -5.07 9.95 31.60
N ASN A 243 -4.32 8.94 31.17
CA ASN A 243 -4.66 7.53 31.28
C ASN A 243 -3.66 6.81 32.20
N ILE A 244 -4.16 5.96 33.09
CA ILE A 244 -3.34 4.93 33.76
C ILE A 244 -3.69 3.59 33.13
N LEU A 245 -2.66 2.88 32.68
CA LEU A 245 -2.76 1.62 31.97
C LEU A 245 -2.08 0.50 32.77
N ASP A 246 -2.61 -0.72 32.70
CA ASP A 246 -1.86 -1.92 33.08
C ASP A 246 -0.84 -2.31 32.00
N LEU A 247 -0.02 -3.33 32.29
CA LEU A 247 1.02 -3.82 31.37
C LEU A 247 0.46 -4.44 30.08
N ASN A 248 -0.83 -4.77 30.04
CA ASN A 248 -1.51 -5.28 28.84
C ASN A 248 -2.17 -4.14 28.03
N GLY A 249 -1.97 -2.88 28.42
CA GLY A 249 -2.52 -1.71 27.73
C GLY A 249 -3.99 -1.42 28.06
N ARG A 250 -4.59 -2.09 29.05
CA ARG A 250 -5.97 -1.78 29.46
C ARG A 250 -5.99 -0.52 30.31
N ILE A 251 -6.87 0.42 29.96
CA ILE A 251 -7.10 1.65 30.70
C ILE A 251 -7.81 1.32 32.02
N LEU A 252 -7.18 1.68 33.15
CA LEU A 252 -7.70 1.52 34.50
C LEU A 252 -8.24 2.83 35.08
N TYR A 253 -7.71 3.96 34.61
CA TYR A 253 -8.13 5.29 35.02
C TYR A 253 -8.01 6.25 33.85
N GLN A 254 -8.97 7.17 33.72
CA GLN A 254 -8.95 8.25 32.74
C GLN A 254 -9.51 9.52 33.38
N LYS A 255 -8.85 10.66 33.14
CA LYS A 255 -9.31 11.98 33.61
C LYS A 255 -8.82 13.12 32.73
N ASP A 256 -9.72 14.05 32.43
CA ASP A 256 -9.39 15.32 31.78
C ASP A 256 -8.67 16.27 32.74
N PHE A 257 -7.73 17.06 32.24
CA PHE A 257 -7.02 18.08 33.00
C PHE A 257 -6.86 19.38 32.22
N ASN A 258 -6.83 20.48 32.97
CA ASN A 258 -6.54 21.83 32.47
C ASN A 258 -5.47 22.54 33.31
N ASP A 259 -4.86 21.85 34.29
CA ASP A 259 -3.87 22.40 35.22
C ASP A 259 -2.51 21.73 35.03
N ASN A 260 -1.43 22.48 35.24
CA ASN A 260 -0.05 21.96 35.14
C ASN A 260 0.35 21.05 36.31
N LYS A 261 -0.45 21.00 37.37
CA LYS A 261 -0.24 20.16 38.55
C LYS A 261 -1.47 19.31 38.82
N LEU A 262 -1.27 18.00 38.92
CA LEU A 262 -2.37 17.05 39.06
C LEU A 262 -2.07 16.08 40.19
N ILE A 263 -3.13 15.72 40.92
CA ILE A 263 -3.08 14.70 41.96
C ILE A 263 -4.11 13.64 41.59
N ILE A 264 -3.63 12.40 41.44
CA ILE A 264 -4.47 11.24 41.14
C ILE A 264 -4.47 10.30 42.34
N LEU A 265 -5.67 9.97 42.80
CA LEU A 265 -5.86 8.94 43.83
C LEU A 265 -5.69 7.57 43.17
N VAL A 266 -4.66 6.83 43.59
CA VAL A 266 -4.30 5.49 43.09
C VAL A 266 -4.48 4.41 44.15
N SER A 267 -5.11 4.74 45.29
CA SER A 267 -5.33 3.80 46.41
C SER A 267 -6.17 2.58 46.04
N GLU A 268 -7.03 2.70 45.03
CA GLU A 268 -7.88 1.61 44.55
C GLU A 268 -7.16 0.67 43.57
N LEU A 269 -5.97 1.05 43.08
CA LEU A 269 -5.17 0.22 42.21
C LEU A 269 -4.43 -0.84 43.04
N PRO A 270 -4.45 -2.13 42.62
CA PRO A 270 -3.63 -3.17 43.23
C PRO A 270 -2.14 -2.82 43.18
N ASP A 271 -1.34 -3.44 44.07
CA ASP A 271 0.11 -3.27 44.03
C ASP A 271 0.68 -3.82 42.71
N GLY A 272 1.52 -3.04 42.05
CA GLY A 272 1.99 -3.36 40.70
C GLY A 272 2.68 -2.22 39.96
N LEU A 273 3.13 -2.53 38.74
CA LEU A 273 3.73 -1.58 37.81
C LEU A 273 2.66 -1.07 36.84
N TYR A 274 2.59 0.25 36.67
CA TYR A 274 1.62 0.92 35.82
C TYR A 274 2.29 1.89 34.85
N ILE A 275 1.60 2.16 33.75
CA ILE A 275 1.99 3.16 32.76
C ILE A 275 1.03 4.36 32.88
N LEU A 276 1.60 5.54 33.09
CA LEU A 276 0.91 6.82 32.99
C LEU A 276 1.12 7.37 31.59
N LYS A 277 0.04 7.61 30.86
CA LYS A 277 0.02 8.24 29.54
C LYS A 277 -0.68 9.59 29.65
N ILE A 278 -0.06 10.65 29.16
CA ILE A 278 -0.57 12.03 29.23
C ILE A 278 -0.61 12.57 27.81
N GLU A 279 -1.79 12.98 27.35
CA GLU A 279 -2.02 13.49 26.00
C GLU A 279 -2.54 14.91 26.08
N TYR A 280 -1.90 15.82 25.35
CA TYR A 280 -2.27 17.24 25.29
C TYR A 280 -2.04 17.79 23.88
N GLU A 281 -3.10 18.20 23.19
CA GLU A 281 -3.06 18.57 21.76
C GLU A 281 -2.30 17.49 20.96
N ASN A 282 -1.14 17.84 20.41
CA ASN A 282 -0.27 16.94 19.65
C ASN A 282 0.93 16.42 20.47
N HIS A 283 0.89 16.53 21.80
CA HIS A 283 1.99 16.15 22.70
C HIS A 283 1.64 14.90 23.49
N LEU A 284 2.64 14.04 23.71
CA LEU A 284 2.53 12.83 24.51
C LEU A 284 3.65 12.76 25.54
N ALA A 285 3.30 12.37 26.76
CA ALA A 285 4.27 11.86 27.73
C ALA A 285 3.86 10.50 28.28
N VAL A 286 4.85 9.61 28.37
CA VAL A 286 4.70 8.28 28.96
C VAL A 286 5.65 8.14 30.15
N ARG A 287 5.13 7.78 31.32
CA ARG A 287 5.91 7.53 32.54
C ARG A 287 5.50 6.23 33.19
N LYS A 288 6.46 5.52 33.80
CA LYS A 288 6.19 4.29 34.56
C LYS A 288 6.19 4.61 36.05
N PHE A 289 5.22 4.08 36.79
CA PHE A 289 5.20 4.20 38.25
C PHE A 289 4.83 2.89 38.94
N ILE A 290 5.35 2.73 40.16
CA ILE A 290 5.13 1.56 41.00
C ILE A 290 4.14 1.92 42.11
N LYS A 291 3.10 1.11 42.26
CA LYS A 291 2.13 1.18 43.36
C LYS A 291 2.45 0.10 44.40
N ASN A 292 2.59 0.51 45.66
CA ASN A 292 2.86 -0.32 46.84
C ASN A 292 1.82 -0.07 47.96
#